data_AF-A0A3C0TG64-F1
#
_entry.id   AF-A0A3C0TG64-F1
#
_cell.length_a   1.000
_cell.length_b   1.000
_cell.length_c   1.000
_cell.angle_alpha   90.00
_cell.angle_beta   90.00
_cell.angle_gamma   90.00
#
_symmetry.space_group_name_H-M   'P 1'
#
loop_
_entity.id
_entity.type
_entity.pdbx_description
1 polymer ?
#
loop_
_entity_poly.entity_id
_entity_poly.type
_entity_poly.pdbx_seq_one_letter_code
_entity_poly.pdbx_strand_id
1 'polypeptide(L)'
;MNGSDKIPEERKKRLDELFEAFSVIGDDTYVYLCDMQYDFSRWSKVLTDAFGLPGEYMYGAGAIWEEHIHPEDRNAFHRGIDDIFSGRSGGHDMQYRARRKDGEYDVCTCRGIVIKDVSGQPEYFGGAIRNHSQQSHIDRL
;
A
#
# COMPACT_ATOMS: atom_id res chain seq x y z
N MET A 1 21.43 -2.92 -0.68
CA MET A 1 20.51 -3.78 -1.45
C MET A 1 20.53 -3.23 -2.87
N ASN A 2 21.04 -3.99 -3.84
CA ASN A 2 21.22 -3.51 -5.20
C ASN A 2 19.88 -3.57 -5.93
N GLY A 3 19.27 -2.41 -6.19
CA GLY A 3 17.97 -2.27 -6.87
C GLY A 3 18.02 -2.53 -8.37
N SER A 4 18.62 -3.66 -8.80
CA SER A 4 18.77 -3.99 -10.23
C SER A 4 18.13 -5.32 -10.65
N ASP A 5 17.64 -6.13 -9.72
CA ASP A 5 17.07 -7.43 -10.07
C ASP A 5 15.55 -7.32 -10.19
N LYS A 6 15.04 -7.68 -11.38
CA LYS A 6 13.60 -7.83 -11.58
C LYS A 6 13.08 -8.92 -10.65
N ILE A 7 11.88 -8.72 -10.11
CA ILE A 7 11.19 -9.75 -9.33
C ILE A 7 11.10 -11.06 -10.16
N PRO A 8 11.47 -12.22 -9.58
CA PRO A 8 11.27 -13.51 -10.22
C PRO A 8 9.78 -13.80 -10.47
N GLU A 9 9.47 -14.47 -11.59
CA GLU A 9 8.08 -14.79 -11.96
C GLU A 9 7.35 -15.61 -10.89
N GLU A 10 8.05 -16.50 -10.17
CA GLU A 10 7.47 -17.26 -9.05
C GLU A 10 7.00 -16.34 -7.91
N ARG A 11 7.85 -15.38 -7.51
CA ARG A 11 7.52 -14.42 -6.44
C ARG A 11 6.41 -13.48 -6.87
N LYS A 12 6.42 -13.05 -8.13
CA LYS A 12 5.33 -12.25 -8.71
C LYS A 12 4.01 -13.02 -8.71
N LYS A 13 4.02 -14.29 -9.15
CA LYS A 13 2.82 -15.15 -9.10
C LYS A 13 2.31 -15.30 -7.66
N ARG A 14 3.21 -15.49 -6.70
CA ARG A 14 2.84 -15.59 -5.28
C ARG A 14 2.24 -14.29 -4.74
N LEU A 15 2.82 -13.15 -5.10
CA LEU A 15 2.29 -11.82 -4.81
C LEU A 15 0.87 -11.68 -5.37
N ASP A 16 0.64 -12.10 -6.62
CA ASP A 16 -0.67 -12.05 -7.25
C ASP A 16 -1.69 -12.90 -6.49
N GLU A 17 -1.37 -14.16 -6.18
CA GLU A 17 -2.27 -15.05 -5.43
C GLU A 17 -2.67 -14.48 -4.06
N LEU A 18 -1.72 -13.91 -3.32
CA LEU A 18 -1.98 -13.28 -2.03
C LEU A 18 -2.80 -12.00 -2.19
N PHE A 19 -2.46 -11.17 -3.19
CA PHE A 19 -3.20 -9.95 -3.48
C PHE A 19 -4.67 -10.24 -3.82
N GLU A 20 -4.95 -11.29 -4.60
CA GLU A 20 -6.33 -11.72 -4.89
C GLU A 20 -7.06 -12.12 -3.59
N ALA A 21 -6.40 -12.85 -2.69
CA ALA A 21 -6.97 -13.23 -1.40
C ALA A 21 -7.31 -12.00 -0.53
N PHE A 22 -6.43 -10.99 -0.48
CA PHE A 22 -6.72 -9.71 0.19
C PHE A 22 -7.84 -8.93 -0.50
N SER A 23 -7.94 -8.99 -1.83
CA SER A 23 -8.95 -8.27 -2.60
C SER A 23 -10.36 -8.80 -2.34
N VAL A 24 -10.52 -10.11 -2.13
CA VAL A 24 -11.82 -10.72 -1.78
C VAL A 24 -12.36 -10.23 -0.43
N ILE A 25 -11.49 -9.89 0.52
CA ILE A 25 -11.90 -9.43 1.87
C ILE A 25 -11.91 -7.90 2.01
N GLY A 26 -11.35 -7.20 1.02
CA GLY A 26 -11.09 -5.77 1.04
C GLY A 26 -12.23 -4.90 0.52
N ASP A 27 -13.48 -5.36 0.60
CA ASP A 27 -14.66 -4.61 0.12
C ASP A 27 -14.64 -3.17 0.66
N ASP A 28 -14.97 -2.21 -0.22
CA ASP A 28 -14.94 -0.75 0.01
C ASP A 28 -13.59 -0.18 0.47
N THR A 29 -12.49 -0.90 0.24
CA THR A 29 -11.14 -0.43 0.53
C THR A 29 -10.19 -0.66 -0.63
N TYR A 30 -9.06 0.04 -0.58
CA TYR A 30 -8.01 -0.10 -1.56
C TYR A 30 -6.92 -1.04 -1.06
N VAL A 31 -6.83 -2.22 -1.64
CA VAL A 31 -5.83 -3.23 -1.26
C VAL A 31 -4.46 -2.91 -1.85
N TYR A 32 -3.42 -3.18 -1.07
CA TYR A 32 -2.04 -3.18 -1.54
C TYR A 32 -1.25 -4.35 -0.93
N LEU A 33 -0.26 -4.84 -1.67
CA LEU A 33 0.68 -5.86 -1.20
C LEU A 33 2.06 -5.59 -1.81
N CYS A 34 3.09 -5.61 -0.99
CA CYS A 34 4.48 -5.39 -1.37
C CYS A 34 5.32 -6.63 -1.06
N ASP A 35 6.06 -7.12 -2.04
CA ASP A 35 7.21 -8.00 -1.84
C ASP A 35 8.36 -7.17 -1.27
N MET A 36 8.70 -7.38 0.00
CA MET A 36 9.67 -6.55 0.71
C MET A 36 11.11 -6.79 0.25
N GLN A 37 11.40 -7.95 -0.35
CA GLN A 37 12.74 -8.29 -0.82
C GLN A 37 13.11 -7.54 -2.11
N TYR A 38 12.13 -7.38 -3.00
CA TYR A 38 12.30 -6.71 -4.29
C TYR A 38 11.74 -5.28 -4.31
N ASP A 39 11.12 -4.83 -3.21
CA ASP A 39 10.36 -3.58 -3.12
C ASP A 39 9.40 -3.43 -4.31
N PHE A 40 8.70 -4.53 -4.62
CA PHE A 40 7.80 -4.65 -5.75
C PHE A 40 6.39 -4.88 -5.25
N SER A 41 5.49 -3.96 -5.57
CA SER A 41 4.13 -3.97 -5.06
C SER A 41 3.10 -4.18 -6.15
N ARG A 42 1.96 -4.75 -5.75
CA ARG A 42 0.69 -4.69 -6.46
C ARG A 42 -0.33 -3.91 -5.64
N TRP A 43 -0.95 -2.91 -6.25
CA TRP A 43 -1.95 -2.03 -5.65
C TRP A 43 -3.25 -2.13 -6.45
N SER A 44 -4.40 -1.95 -5.80
CA SER A 44 -5.69 -2.08 -6.47
C SER A 44 -5.86 -1.02 -7.57
N LYS A 45 -6.40 -1.46 -8.71
CA LYS A 45 -6.69 -0.58 -9.84
C LYS A 45 -7.50 0.65 -9.45
N VAL A 46 -8.49 0.48 -8.57
CA VAL A 46 -9.37 1.57 -8.12
C VAL A 46 -8.56 2.67 -7.42
N LEU A 47 -7.58 2.30 -6.60
CA LEU A 47 -6.68 3.28 -5.97
C LEU A 47 -5.82 3.96 -7.01
N THR A 48 -5.16 3.19 -7.88
CA THR A 48 -4.23 3.77 -8.85
C THR A 48 -4.94 4.75 -9.78
N ASP A 49 -6.19 4.47 -10.14
CA ASP A 49 -7.02 5.36 -10.95
C ASP A 49 -7.45 6.62 -10.15
N ALA A 50 -7.87 6.46 -8.89
CA ALA A 50 -8.34 7.56 -8.04
C ALA A 50 -7.25 8.58 -7.71
N PHE A 51 -6.02 8.12 -7.48
CA PHE A 51 -4.88 8.95 -7.09
C PHE A 51 -3.89 9.22 -8.25
N GLY A 52 -4.11 8.63 -9.42
CA GLY A 52 -3.27 8.87 -10.60
C GLY A 52 -1.88 8.24 -10.53
N LEU A 53 -1.75 7.07 -9.93
CA LEU A 53 -0.48 6.35 -9.83
C LEU A 53 -0.05 5.73 -11.18
N PRO A 54 1.25 5.43 -11.38
CA PRO A 54 1.76 4.89 -12.64
C PRO A 54 1.11 3.58 -13.11
N GLY A 55 0.59 2.76 -12.19
CA GLY A 55 -0.11 1.52 -12.48
C GLY A 55 -0.24 0.63 -11.25
N GLU A 56 -0.85 -0.55 -11.41
CA GLU A 56 -1.03 -1.52 -10.32
C GLU A 56 0.29 -2.10 -9.83
N TYR A 57 1.26 -2.29 -10.72
CA TYR A 57 2.56 -2.90 -10.41
C TYR A 57 3.66 -1.84 -10.39
N MET A 58 4.34 -1.71 -9.25
CA MET A 58 5.33 -0.64 -9.04
C MET A 58 6.51 -1.12 -8.21
N TYR A 59 7.72 -0.69 -8.59
CA TYR A 59 8.88 -0.72 -7.69
C TYR A 59 8.91 0.54 -6.84
N GLY A 60 9.30 0.45 -5.57
CA GLY A 60 9.39 1.62 -4.70
C GLY A 60 8.05 2.30 -4.45
N ALA A 61 6.97 1.51 -4.36
CA ALA A 61 5.61 2.04 -4.24
C ALA A 61 5.43 2.94 -3.01
N GLY A 62 6.17 2.69 -1.92
CA GLY A 62 6.18 3.55 -0.73
C GLY A 62 6.64 4.98 -1.05
N ALA A 63 7.75 5.12 -1.78
CA ALA A 63 8.26 6.44 -2.19
C ALA A 63 7.34 7.13 -3.21
N ILE A 64 6.78 6.37 -4.16
CA ILE A 64 5.79 6.90 -5.12
C ILE A 64 4.56 7.44 -4.38
N TRP A 65 4.08 6.70 -3.38
CA TRP A 65 2.92 7.10 -2.60
C TRP A 65 3.19 8.28 -1.68
N GLU A 66 4.39 8.38 -1.09
CA GLU A 66 4.81 9.51 -0.25
C GLU A 66 4.66 10.85 -1.00
N GLU A 67 4.90 10.88 -2.31
CA GLU A 67 4.71 12.10 -3.12
C GLU A 67 3.25 12.54 -3.27
N HIS A 68 2.30 11.64 -3.01
CA HIS A 68 0.87 11.94 -2.99
C HIS A 68 0.40 12.34 -1.59
N ILE A 69 1.22 12.17 -0.55
CA ILE A 69 0.85 12.54 0.81
C ILE A 69 1.05 14.04 1.03
N HIS A 70 0.11 14.65 1.76
CA HIS A 70 0.18 16.07 2.12
C HIS A 70 1.51 16.39 2.82
N PRO A 71 2.19 17.50 2.49
CA PRO A 71 3.56 17.78 2.97
C PRO A 71 3.74 17.69 4.49
N GLU A 72 2.72 18.09 5.26
CA GLU A 72 2.73 18.01 6.74
C GLU A 72 2.72 16.57 7.27
N ASP A 73 2.14 15.64 6.52
CA ASP A 73 1.93 14.25 6.93
C ASP A 73 3.09 13.33 6.44
N ARG A 74 3.86 13.76 5.43
CA ARG A 74 4.94 12.97 4.79
C ARG A 74 5.96 12.45 5.80
N ASN A 75 6.44 13.31 6.70
CA ASN A 75 7.43 12.92 7.70
C ASN A 75 6.95 11.78 8.61
N ALA A 76 5.65 11.76 8.95
CA ALA A 76 5.08 10.70 9.77
C ALA A 76 4.94 9.40 8.96
N PHE A 77 4.50 9.50 7.71
CA PHE A 77 4.43 8.37 6.78
C PHE A 77 5.80 7.74 6.55
N HIS A 78 6.80 8.55 6.21
CA HIS A 78 8.16 8.10 5.95
C HIS A 78 8.72 7.30 7.12
N ARG A 79 8.58 7.80 8.35
CA ARG A 79 9.00 7.08 9.56
C ARG A 79 8.26 5.76 9.75
N GLY A 80 6.95 5.73 9.51
CA GLY A 80 6.16 4.50 9.60
C GLY A 80 6.62 3.43 8.63
N ILE A 81 6.89 3.81 7.37
CA ILE A 81 7.44 2.90 6.37
C ILE A 81 8.86 2.46 6.73
N ASP A 82 9.74 3.38 7.16
CA ASP A 82 11.10 3.04 7.59
C ASP A 82 11.10 2.07 8.79
N ASP A 83 10.20 2.26 9.77
CA ASP A 83 10.04 1.34 10.90
C ASP A 83 9.62 -0.07 10.46
N ILE A 84 8.76 -0.19 9.44
CA ILE A 84 8.37 -1.48 8.88
C ILE A 84 9.53 -2.15 8.15
N PHE A 85 10.19 -1.44 7.23
CA PHE A 85 11.26 -1.98 6.40
C PHE A 85 12.55 -2.27 7.19
N SER A 86 12.76 -1.58 8.31
CA SER A 86 13.85 -1.86 9.25
C SER A 86 13.52 -2.94 10.30
N GLY A 87 12.29 -3.46 10.30
CA GLY A 87 11.83 -4.48 11.23
C GLY A 87 11.53 -3.98 12.65
N ARG A 88 11.48 -2.66 12.87
CA ARG A 88 11.09 -2.06 14.16
C ARG A 88 9.58 -2.13 14.40
N SER A 89 8.79 -2.25 13.34
CA SER A 89 7.35 -2.46 13.41
C SER A 89 6.89 -3.67 12.58
N GLY A 90 5.86 -4.36 13.07
CA GLY A 90 5.19 -5.45 12.34
C GLY A 90 4.05 -4.97 11.44
N GLY A 91 3.84 -3.66 11.30
CA GLY A 91 2.75 -3.09 10.52
C GLY A 91 2.50 -1.62 10.86
N HIS A 92 1.41 -1.05 10.34
CA HIS A 92 0.95 0.27 10.74
C HIS A 92 -0.57 0.38 10.77
N ASP A 93 -1.07 1.36 11.52
CA ASP A 93 -2.43 1.89 11.45
C ASP A 93 -2.30 3.41 11.53
N MET A 94 -2.40 4.08 10.38
CA MET A 94 -2.09 5.51 10.28
C MET A 94 -3.13 6.25 9.45
N GLN A 95 -3.33 7.52 9.80
CA GLN A 95 -4.16 8.44 9.04
C GLN A 95 -3.30 9.54 8.42
N TYR A 96 -3.57 9.87 7.16
CA TYR A 96 -2.91 10.93 6.42
C TYR A 96 -3.82 11.46 5.32
N ARG A 97 -3.49 12.64 4.80
CA ARG A 97 -4.14 13.21 3.62
C ARG A 97 -3.42 12.77 2.35
N ALA A 98 -4.14 12.15 1.42
CA ALA A 98 -3.62 11.74 0.11
C ALA A 98 -4.24 12.60 -1.01
N ARG A 99 -3.39 13.07 -1.92
CA ARG A 99 -3.76 13.96 -3.02
C ARG A 99 -4.33 13.17 -4.18
N ARG A 100 -5.61 13.41 -4.50
CA ARG A 100 -6.29 12.87 -5.67
C ARG A 100 -5.72 13.44 -6.98
N LYS A 101 -6.12 12.83 -8.10
CA LYS A 101 -5.72 13.26 -9.45
C LYS A 101 -6.08 14.72 -9.78
N ASP A 102 -7.14 15.27 -9.19
CA ASP A 102 -7.55 16.67 -9.39
C ASP A 102 -6.87 17.68 -8.45
N GLY A 103 -5.99 17.22 -7.56
CA GLY A 103 -5.20 18.05 -6.66
C GLY A 103 -5.79 18.24 -5.27
N GLU A 104 -7.05 17.85 -5.06
CA GLU A 104 -7.69 17.86 -3.73
C GLU A 104 -7.18 16.71 -2.85
N TYR A 105 -7.31 16.85 -1.53
CA TYR A 105 -6.86 15.85 -0.57
C TYR A 105 -8.02 15.10 0.08
N ASP A 106 -7.92 13.78 0.10
CA ASP A 106 -8.79 12.90 0.88
C ASP A 106 -8.10 12.43 2.15
N VAL A 107 -8.85 12.31 3.24
CA VAL A 107 -8.36 11.63 4.45
C VAL A 107 -8.42 10.13 4.20
N CYS A 108 -7.29 9.46 4.40
CA CYS A 108 -7.16 8.02 4.28
C CYS A 108 -6.70 7.40 5.60
N THR A 109 -7.24 6.23 5.93
CA THR A 109 -6.64 5.33 6.93
C THR A 109 -5.94 4.19 6.21
N CYS A 110 -4.65 4.03 6.45
CA CYS A 110 -3.86 2.92 5.93
C CYS A 110 -3.54 1.94 7.05
N ARG A 111 -3.96 0.69 6.86
CA ARG A 111 -3.67 -0.41 7.78
C ARG A 111 -2.96 -1.50 7.03
N GLY A 112 -1.84 -1.96 7.57
CA GLY A 112 -1.09 -3.06 6.98
C GLY A 112 -0.30 -3.83 8.02
N ILE A 113 0.05 -5.05 7.65
CA ILE A 113 0.82 -5.98 8.46
C ILE A 113 1.99 -6.54 7.65
N VAL A 114 3.06 -6.87 8.36
CA VAL A 114 4.18 -7.65 7.84
C VAL A 114 3.81 -9.13 7.92
N ILE A 115 3.80 -9.78 6.77
CA ILE A 115 3.63 -11.22 6.62
C ILE A 115 5.03 -11.82 6.57
N LYS A 116 5.28 -12.79 7.44
CA LYS A 116 6.57 -13.45 7.57
C LYS A 116 6.56 -14.81 6.89
N ASP A 117 7.71 -15.22 6.37
CA ASP A 117 7.91 -16.57 5.86
C ASP A 117 7.96 -17.61 7.00
N VAL A 118 8.14 -18.88 6.64
CA VAL A 118 8.22 -20.00 7.58
C VAL A 118 9.44 -19.94 8.51
N SER A 119 10.46 -19.16 8.15
CA SER A 119 11.66 -18.94 8.97
C SER A 119 11.52 -17.72 9.89
N GLY A 120 10.40 -16.99 9.80
CA GLY A 120 10.10 -15.81 10.59
C GLY A 120 10.66 -14.51 9.99
N GLN A 121 11.17 -14.52 8.76
CA GLN A 121 11.67 -13.33 8.09
C GLN A 121 10.54 -12.55 7.42
N PRO A 122 10.55 -11.20 7.46
CA PRO A 122 9.61 -10.38 6.70
C PRO A 122 9.64 -10.72 5.21
N GLU A 123 8.51 -11.10 4.64
CA GLU A 123 8.40 -11.49 3.24
C GLU A 123 7.51 -10.52 2.46
N TYR A 124 6.35 -10.18 3.01
CA TYR A 124 5.42 -9.23 2.42
C TYR A 124 4.99 -8.16 3.41
N PHE A 125 4.66 -6.98 2.89
CA PHE A 125 3.92 -5.97 3.62
C PHE A 125 2.62 -5.67 2.87
N GLY A 126 1.47 -5.89 3.49
CA GLY A 126 0.18 -5.78 2.82
C GLY A 126 -0.94 -5.33 3.72
N GLY A 127 -1.99 -4.80 3.10
CA GLY A 127 -3.11 -4.24 3.83
C GLY A 127 -4.09 -3.50 2.94
N ALA A 128 -4.81 -2.56 3.55
CA ALA A 128 -5.85 -1.81 2.91
C ALA A 128 -5.81 -0.32 3.30
N ILE A 129 -6.19 0.52 2.35
CA ILE A 129 -6.38 1.95 2.53
C ILE A 129 -7.88 2.24 2.41
N ARG A 130 -8.47 2.79 3.47
CA ARG A 130 -9.83 3.30 3.45
C ARG A 130 -9.80 4.80 3.16
N ASN A 131 -10.57 5.23 2.16
CA ASN A 131 -10.81 6.63 1.87
C ASN A 131 -12.11 7.08 2.56
N HIS A 132 -12.01 8.09 3.44
CA HIS A 132 -13.17 8.57 4.20
C HIS A 132 -14.08 9.51 3.39
N SER A 133 -13.62 10.04 2.26
CA SER A 133 -14.42 10.88 1.37
C SER A 133 -15.41 10.08 0.51
N GLN A 134 -15.21 8.77 0.35
CA GLN A 134 -16.12 7.89 -0.41
C GLN A 134 -17.39 7.52 0.39
N GLN A 135 -17.44 7.79 1.68
CA GLN A 135 -18.51 7.34 2.58
C GLN A 135 -19.74 8.27 2.63
N SER A 136 -19.88 9.21 1.68
CA SER A 136 -21.03 10.13 1.63
C SER A 136 -22.28 9.59 0.91
N HIS A 137 -22.27 8.35 0.42
CA HIS A 137 -23.49 7.68 -0.05
C HIS A 137 -24.16 6.94 1.11
N ILE A 138 -24.90 7.70 1.92
CA ILE A 138 -25.92 7.11 2.80
C ILE A 138 -27.02 6.57 1.90
N ASP A 139 -27.18 5.25 1.84
CA ASP A 139 -28.42 4.65 1.36
C ASP A 139 -29.54 5.09 2.32
N ARG A 140 -30.35 6.05 1.87
CA ARG A 140 -31.65 6.30 2.49
C ARG A 140 -32.58 5.19 2.01
N LEU A 141 -32.85 4.24 2.90
CA LEU A 141 -34.08 3.46 2.84
C LEU A 141 -35.29 4.39 2.97
#